data_AF-A0AAD5EM58-F1
#
_entry.id   AF-A0AAD5EM58-F1
#
_cell.length_a   1.000
_cell.length_b   1.000
_cell.length_c   1.000
_cell.angle_alpha   90.00
_cell.angle_beta   90.00
_cell.angle_gamma   90.00
#
_symmetry.space_group_name_H-M   'P 1'
#
loop_
_entity.id
_entity.type
_entity.pdbx_description
1 polymer ?
#
loop_
_entity_poly.entity_id
_entity_poly.type
_entity_poly.pdbx_seq_one_letter_code
_entity_poly.pdbx_strand_id
1 'polypeptide(L)'
;MYRKSATTNLFLTPSYQAPEVEFENADKNNPQPRSRRYDIWSLGCVFLEFSIWLLHGPKAIEGFARTRGRYGTSSTNSSVPLYEVTDEAAKVAIVHQLVSWTIERLQNDTRCKGDTALAALLSLIKDQMLQPKVEDRAWAEGVSKQLEEIVRKAENHESYLFHSCNRLSIPFLNFDEFRLAVN
;
A
#
# COMPACT_ATOMS: atom_id res chain seq x y z
N MET A 1 19.31 -1.76 12.53
CA MET A 1 20.56 -1.86 11.75
C MET A 1 20.43 -0.99 10.49
N TYR A 2 20.99 0.22 10.49
CA TYR A 2 20.96 1.16 9.36
C TYR A 2 21.93 0.72 8.24
N ARG A 3 21.64 1.04 6.97
CA ARG A 3 22.56 0.76 5.84
C ARG A 3 23.86 1.57 6.01
N LYS A 4 25.01 1.03 5.56
CA LYS A 4 26.32 1.71 5.68
C LYS A 4 26.62 2.72 4.55
N SER A 5 25.72 2.88 3.58
CA SER A 5 25.85 3.86 2.49
C SER A 5 24.48 4.30 2.00
N ALA A 6 24.34 5.58 1.65
CA ALA A 6 23.13 6.14 1.07
C ALA A 6 22.94 5.65 -0.37
N THR A 7 21.77 5.10 -0.68
CA THR A 7 21.42 4.75 -2.06
C THR A 7 21.09 6.04 -2.83
N THR A 8 21.94 6.45 -3.75
CA THR A 8 21.78 7.62 -4.63
C THR A 8 20.86 7.37 -5.83
N ASN A 9 19.81 6.55 -5.67
CA ASN A 9 18.84 6.34 -6.76
C ASN A 9 17.85 7.51 -6.80
N LEU A 10 18.22 8.53 -7.58
CA LEU A 10 17.41 9.68 -7.98
C LEU A 10 16.21 9.31 -8.89
N PHE A 11 15.93 8.02 -9.06
CA PHE A 11 14.87 7.46 -9.93
C PHE A 11 13.88 6.60 -9.13
N LEU A 12 13.53 7.03 -7.92
CA LEU A 12 12.34 6.46 -7.28
C LEU A 12 11.14 6.89 -8.11
N THR A 13 10.28 5.94 -8.50
CA THR A 13 8.92 6.26 -8.89
C THR A 13 8.25 6.79 -7.61
N PRO A 14 7.90 8.09 -7.50
CA PRO A 14 7.30 8.64 -6.28
C PRO A 14 6.12 7.82 -5.71
N SER A 15 5.45 7.04 -6.56
CA SER A 15 4.36 6.11 -6.23
C SER A 15 4.67 5.15 -5.08
N TYR A 16 5.92 4.70 -4.93
CA TYR A 16 6.33 3.73 -3.90
C TYR A 16 7.15 4.34 -2.78
N GLN A 17 7.26 5.67 -2.79
CA GLN A 17 8.01 6.42 -1.80
C GLN A 17 7.27 6.43 -0.46
N ALA A 18 8.03 6.29 0.63
CA ALA A 18 7.50 6.33 2.00
C ALA A 18 7.57 7.74 2.59
N PRO A 19 6.69 8.11 3.54
CA PRO A 19 6.51 9.50 3.95
C PRO A 19 7.71 10.15 4.64
N GLU A 20 8.59 9.36 5.27
CA GLU A 20 9.73 9.86 6.04
C GLU A 20 10.69 10.72 5.21
N VAL A 21 10.73 10.52 3.90
CA VAL A 21 11.55 11.30 2.96
C VAL A 21 11.19 12.79 2.91
N GLU A 22 9.93 13.15 3.21
CA GLU A 22 9.48 14.55 3.25
C GLU A 22 10.07 15.27 4.46
N PHE A 23 10.48 14.50 5.47
CA PHE A 23 10.91 14.99 6.78
C PHE A 23 12.39 14.74 7.06
N GLU A 24 13.06 14.00 6.17
CA GLU A 24 14.51 13.84 6.17
C GLU A 24 15.14 15.21 5.87
N ASN A 25 15.86 15.76 6.86
CA ASN A 25 16.68 16.94 6.63
C ASN A 25 17.75 16.52 5.61
N ALA A 26 17.59 16.90 4.35
CA ALA A 26 18.62 16.72 3.33
C ALA A 26 19.77 17.68 3.64
N ASP A 27 20.54 17.41 4.69
CA ASP A 27 21.93 17.86 4.71
C ASP A 27 22.60 17.14 3.55
N LYS A 28 22.68 17.83 2.41
CA LYS A 28 23.29 17.32 1.18
C LYS A 28 24.73 16.86 1.38
N ASN A 29 25.36 17.27 2.49
CA ASN A 29 26.72 16.90 2.86
C ASN A 29 26.80 15.65 3.75
N ASN A 30 25.69 15.20 4.35
CA ASN A 30 25.65 13.99 5.18
C ASN A 30 24.31 13.24 5.06
N PRO A 31 24.06 12.54 3.93
CA PRO A 31 22.83 11.79 3.72
C PRO A 31 22.72 10.65 4.74
N GLN A 32 21.71 10.71 5.60
CA GLN A 32 21.43 9.65 6.55
C GLN A 32 20.93 8.39 5.80
N PRO A 33 21.39 7.18 6.19
CA PRO A 33 20.90 5.96 5.57
C PRO A 33 19.42 5.76 5.89
N ARG A 34 18.59 5.59 4.85
CA ARG A 34 17.17 5.29 5.02
C ARG A 34 16.94 4.05 5.85
N SER A 35 15.88 4.08 6.66
CA SER A 35 15.43 2.92 7.43
C SER A 35 15.14 1.75 6.50
N ARG A 36 15.48 0.53 6.92
CA ARG A 36 15.07 -0.68 6.17
C ARG A 36 13.55 -0.83 6.07
N ARG A 37 12.80 -0.19 6.98
CA ARG A 37 11.34 -0.16 6.93
C ARG A 37 10.79 0.71 5.79
N TYR A 38 11.62 1.54 5.16
CA TYR A 38 11.28 2.18 3.90
C TYR A 38 10.88 1.13 2.85
N ASP A 39 11.68 0.07 2.71
CA ASP A 39 11.43 -1.01 1.76
C ASP A 39 10.10 -1.75 2.09
N ILE A 40 9.66 -1.74 3.36
CA ILE A 40 8.39 -2.35 3.80
C ILE A 40 7.18 -1.52 3.35
N TRP A 41 7.28 -0.19 3.39
CA TRP A 41 6.25 0.67 2.81
C TRP A 41 6.14 0.44 1.30
N SER A 42 7.28 0.47 0.59
CA SER A 42 7.31 0.23 -0.86
C SER A 42 6.71 -1.14 -1.22
N LEU A 43 7.03 -2.19 -0.45
CA LEU A 43 6.44 -3.52 -0.63
C LEU A 43 4.93 -3.52 -0.35
N GLY A 44 4.46 -2.76 0.66
CA GLY A 44 3.05 -2.59 0.97
C GLY A 44 2.28 -1.97 -0.21
N CYS A 45 2.86 -0.96 -0.86
CA CYS A 45 2.28 -0.38 -2.08
C CYS A 45 2.16 -1.41 -3.20
N VAL A 46 3.22 -2.20 -3.44
CA VAL A 46 3.23 -3.25 -4.47
C VAL A 46 2.19 -4.33 -4.16
N PHE A 47 2.06 -4.76 -2.90
CA PHE A 47 1.07 -5.77 -2.50
C PHE A 47 -0.36 -5.26 -2.57
N LEU A 48 -0.60 -3.97 -2.32
CA LEU A 48 -1.91 -3.37 -2.54
C LEU A 48 -2.27 -3.40 -4.03
N GLU A 49 -1.37 -2.94 -4.91
CA GLU A 49 -1.58 -3.00 -6.36
C GLU A 49 -1.77 -4.46 -6.82
N PHE A 50 -0.94 -5.40 -6.34
CA PHE A 50 -1.11 -6.82 -6.62
C PHE A 50 -2.50 -7.34 -6.20
N SER A 51 -2.99 -6.95 -5.01
CA SER A 51 -4.31 -7.37 -4.51
C SER A 51 -5.45 -6.84 -5.38
N ILE A 52 -5.37 -5.57 -5.81
CA ILE A 52 -6.35 -4.96 -6.72
C ILE A 52 -6.35 -5.70 -8.07
N TRP A 53 -5.18 -5.95 -8.64
CA TRP A 53 -5.04 -6.67 -9.90
C TRP A 53 -5.58 -8.10 -9.81
N LEU A 54 -5.23 -8.82 -8.76
CA LEU A 54 -5.65 -10.20 -8.53
C LEU A 54 -7.17 -10.32 -8.44
N LEU A 55 -7.82 -9.37 -7.74
CA LEU A 55 -9.26 -9.41 -7.48
C LEU A 55 -10.11 -8.80 -8.61
N HIS A 56 -9.65 -7.72 -9.25
CA HIS A 56 -10.49 -6.95 -10.19
C HIS A 56 -9.84 -6.75 -11.57
N GLY A 57 -8.65 -7.30 -11.78
CA GLY A 57 -7.96 -7.30 -13.08
C GLY A 57 -7.27 -5.97 -13.43
N PRO A 58 -6.67 -5.89 -14.63
CA PRO A 58 -5.82 -4.78 -15.04
C PRO A 58 -6.55 -3.42 -15.10
N LYS A 59 -7.82 -3.41 -15.52
CA LYS A 59 -8.63 -2.18 -15.58
C LYS A 59 -8.82 -1.51 -14.21
N ALA A 60 -8.88 -2.29 -13.14
CA ALA A 60 -8.99 -1.75 -11.79
C ALA A 60 -7.69 -1.06 -11.36
N ILE A 61 -6.53 -1.61 -11.73
CA ILE A 61 -5.24 -0.94 -11.50
C ILE A 61 -5.13 0.37 -12.26
N GLU A 62 -5.54 0.40 -13.53
CA GLU A 62 -5.60 1.64 -14.30
C GLU A 62 -6.52 2.68 -13.64
N GLY A 63 -7.66 2.24 -13.11
CA GLY A 63 -8.59 3.07 -12.35
C GLY A 63 -7.96 3.65 -11.08
N PHE A 64 -7.29 2.80 -10.30
CA PHE A 64 -6.57 3.19 -9.09
C PHE A 64 -5.47 4.22 -9.41
N ALA A 65 -4.61 3.93 -10.39
CA ALA A 65 -3.52 4.81 -10.79
C ALA A 65 -4.02 6.16 -11.32
N ARG A 66 -5.11 6.16 -12.10
CA ARG A 66 -5.74 7.40 -12.60
C ARG A 66 -6.33 8.24 -11.49
N THR A 67 -6.97 7.62 -10.49
CA THR A 67 -7.56 8.33 -9.35
C THR A 67 -6.47 8.86 -8.43
N ARG A 68 -5.38 8.11 -8.21
CA ARG A 68 -4.18 8.58 -7.52
C ARG A 68 -3.53 9.79 -8.22
N GLY A 69 -3.43 9.75 -9.55
CA GLY A 69 -2.74 10.78 -10.33
C GLY A 69 -3.49 12.09 -10.58
N ARG A 70 -4.79 12.18 -10.28
CA ARG A 70 -5.64 13.35 -10.60
C ARG A 70 -5.63 14.48 -9.56
N TYR A 71 -5.00 14.29 -8.40
CA TYR A 71 -4.73 15.37 -7.46
C TYR A 71 -3.47 16.19 -7.82
N GLY A 72 -2.75 15.80 -8.89
CA GLY A 72 -1.67 16.59 -9.50
C GLY A 72 -2.09 17.16 -10.85
N THR A 73 -2.00 18.48 -11.01
CA THR A 73 -2.49 19.29 -12.15
C THR A 73 -1.69 19.14 -13.45
N SER A 74 -1.03 18.00 -13.74
CA SER A 74 -0.25 17.88 -14.99
C SER A 74 -0.29 16.49 -15.59
N SER A 75 -0.82 16.43 -16.81
CA SER A 75 -1.15 15.24 -17.62
C SER A 75 0.06 14.49 -18.19
N THR A 76 1.26 14.64 -17.62
CA THR A 76 2.46 14.03 -18.19
C THR A 76 3.35 13.26 -17.23
N ASN A 77 3.19 13.30 -15.90
CA ASN A 77 4.06 12.54 -14.97
C ASN A 77 3.44 12.30 -13.57
N SER A 78 2.23 11.74 -13.46
CA SER A 78 1.55 11.61 -12.16
C SER A 78 1.96 10.35 -11.38
N SER A 79 3.22 10.31 -10.95
CA SER A 79 3.63 9.43 -9.86
C SER A 79 3.40 10.21 -8.57
N VAL A 80 2.27 9.96 -7.91
CA VAL A 80 1.91 10.56 -6.62
C VAL A 80 2.09 9.49 -5.54
N PRO A 81 2.70 9.81 -4.40
CA PRO A 81 2.83 8.85 -3.30
C PRO A 81 1.46 8.43 -2.73
N LEU A 82 1.45 7.33 -1.98
CA LEU A 82 0.27 6.81 -1.28
C LEU A 82 0.03 7.44 0.10
N TYR A 83 0.61 8.62 0.34
CA TYR A 83 0.46 9.40 1.57
C TYR A 83 0.20 10.87 1.25
N GLU A 84 -0.25 11.60 2.26
CA GLU A 84 -0.42 13.04 2.24
C GLU A 84 0.25 13.63 3.49
N VAL A 85 1.00 14.72 3.33
CA VAL A 85 1.55 15.48 4.46
C VAL A 85 0.46 16.41 4.98
N THR A 86 0.16 16.31 6.27
CA THR A 86 -0.90 17.11 6.93
C THR A 86 -0.33 18.22 7.80
N ASP A 87 0.90 18.05 8.29
CA ASP A 87 1.64 19.08 9.02
C ASP A 87 3.15 18.89 8.76
N GLU A 88 3.73 19.78 7.95
CA GLU A 88 5.15 19.72 7.62
C GLU A 88 6.04 20.07 8.82
N ALA A 89 5.64 21.05 9.64
CA ALA A 89 6.40 21.51 10.79
C ALA A 89 6.45 20.43 11.89
N ALA A 90 5.34 19.74 12.12
CA ALA A 90 5.24 18.63 13.05
C ALA A 90 5.68 17.28 12.44
N LYS A 91 6.07 17.25 11.16
CA LYS A 91 6.50 16.05 10.43
C LYS A 91 5.43 14.94 10.42
N VAL A 92 4.19 15.32 10.16
CA VAL A 92 3.01 14.43 10.17
C VAL A 92 2.53 14.17 8.76
N ALA A 93 2.52 12.89 8.39
CA ALA A 93 1.87 12.38 7.19
C ALA A 93 0.83 11.32 7.55
N ILE A 94 -0.19 11.20 6.71
CA ILE A 94 -1.24 10.17 6.79
C ILE A 94 -1.25 9.34 5.51
N VAL A 95 -1.79 8.13 5.59
CA VAL A 95 -2.09 7.35 4.40
C VAL A 95 -3.16 8.08 3.58
N HIS A 96 -2.98 8.19 2.27
CA HIS A 96 -3.95 8.84 1.39
C HIS A 96 -5.31 8.16 1.51
N GLN A 97 -6.38 8.94 1.62
CA GLN A 97 -7.75 8.41 1.77
C GLN A 97 -8.13 7.36 0.70
N LEU A 98 -7.60 7.47 -0.52
CA LEU A 98 -7.82 6.50 -1.60
C LEU A 98 -7.37 5.10 -1.20
N VAL A 99 -6.26 4.98 -0.48
CA VAL A 99 -5.71 3.69 -0.03
C VAL A 99 -6.62 3.07 1.01
N SER A 100 -7.00 3.84 2.03
CA SER A 100 -7.91 3.38 3.09
C SER A 100 -9.25 2.93 2.50
N TRP A 101 -9.84 3.74 1.61
CA TRP A 101 -11.08 3.40 0.91
C TRP A 101 -10.93 2.12 0.07
N THR A 102 -9.80 1.96 -0.62
CA THR A 102 -9.56 0.78 -1.46
C THR A 102 -9.44 -0.48 -0.61
N ILE A 103 -8.62 -0.46 0.44
CA ILE A 103 -8.46 -1.59 1.36
C ILE A 103 -9.80 -1.98 1.98
N GLU A 104 -10.60 -1.01 2.43
CA GLU A 104 -11.93 -1.27 2.98
C GLU A 104 -12.85 -1.96 1.96
N ARG A 105 -12.84 -1.52 0.70
CA ARG A 105 -13.64 -2.17 -0.36
C ARG A 105 -13.16 -3.58 -0.67
N LEU A 106 -11.84 -3.81 -0.69
CA LEU A 106 -11.29 -5.15 -0.88
C LEU A 106 -11.61 -6.07 0.31
N GLN A 107 -11.51 -5.60 1.55
CA GLN A 107 -11.88 -6.38 2.74
C GLN A 107 -13.39 -6.70 2.79
N ASN A 108 -14.22 -5.85 2.20
CA ASN A 108 -15.66 -6.09 2.04
C ASN A 108 -16.02 -6.92 0.79
N ASP A 109 -15.06 -7.29 -0.06
CA ASP A 109 -15.27 -8.24 -1.14
C ASP A 109 -15.56 -9.63 -0.57
N THR A 110 -16.57 -10.32 -1.10
CA THR A 110 -17.00 -11.64 -0.61
C THR A 110 -15.86 -12.67 -0.59
N ARG A 111 -14.87 -12.53 -1.47
CA ARG A 111 -13.67 -13.38 -1.55
C ARG A 111 -12.68 -13.14 -0.40
N CYS A 112 -12.74 -11.96 0.22
CA CYS A 112 -11.83 -11.53 1.28
C CYS A 112 -12.52 -11.34 2.64
N LYS A 113 -13.81 -11.71 2.78
CA LYS A 113 -14.50 -11.68 4.06
C LYS A 113 -14.09 -12.84 4.94
N GLY A 114 -14.03 -12.61 6.25
CA GLY A 114 -13.78 -13.66 7.24
C GLY A 114 -12.32 -14.08 7.31
N ASP A 115 -12.08 -15.35 7.66
CA ASP A 115 -10.73 -15.91 7.81
C ASP A 115 -10.22 -16.46 6.47
N THR A 116 -9.72 -15.56 5.62
CA THR A 116 -9.09 -15.92 4.33
C THR A 116 -7.68 -15.36 4.21
N ALA A 117 -6.86 -15.99 3.35
CA ALA A 117 -5.50 -15.57 3.03
C ALA A 117 -5.46 -14.14 2.48
N LEU A 118 -6.43 -13.78 1.65
CA LEU A 118 -6.55 -12.43 1.12
C LEU A 118 -6.95 -11.42 2.20
N ALA A 119 -7.86 -11.79 3.11
CA ALA A 119 -8.19 -10.94 4.26
C ALA A 119 -6.97 -10.68 5.15
N ALA A 120 -6.19 -11.74 5.41
CA ALA A 120 -4.96 -11.68 6.20
C ALA A 120 -3.88 -10.82 5.51
N LEU A 121 -3.69 -10.97 4.19
CA LEU A 121 -2.77 -10.15 3.42
C LEU A 121 -3.17 -8.66 3.44
N LEU A 122 -4.45 -8.34 3.23
CA LEU A 122 -4.97 -6.97 3.28
C LEU A 122 -4.77 -6.33 4.65
N SER A 123 -4.97 -7.12 5.72
CA SER A 123 -4.73 -6.66 7.10
C SER A 123 -3.24 -6.43 7.36
N LEU A 124 -2.36 -7.31 6.89
CA LEU A 124 -0.90 -7.12 6.97
C LEU A 124 -0.46 -5.83 6.25
N ILE A 125 -0.97 -5.61 5.03
CA ILE A 125 -0.69 -4.39 4.25
C ILE A 125 -1.11 -3.15 5.05
N LYS A 126 -2.36 -3.12 5.52
CA LYS A 126 -2.96 -1.98 6.22
C LYS A 126 -2.25 -1.70 7.54
N ASP A 127 -2.14 -2.72 8.39
CA ASP A 127 -1.85 -2.52 9.80
C ASP A 127 -0.35 -2.50 10.11
N GLN A 128 0.50 -2.99 9.19
CA GLN A 128 1.93 -3.14 9.45
C GLN A 128 2.87 -2.70 8.32
N MET A 129 2.38 -2.55 7.09
CA MET A 129 3.22 -2.15 5.95
C MET A 129 2.99 -0.69 5.56
N LEU A 130 1.75 -0.29 5.33
CA LEU A 130 1.35 1.07 4.97
C LEU A 130 1.10 1.93 6.21
N GLN A 131 2.04 1.92 7.15
CA GLN A 131 2.02 2.76 8.34
C GLN A 131 2.89 4.01 8.10
N PRO A 132 2.34 5.24 8.22
CA PRO A 132 3.09 6.46 7.89
C PRO A 132 4.32 6.65 8.79
N LYS A 133 4.16 6.37 10.08
CA LYS A 133 5.25 6.37 11.04
C LYS A 133 6.14 5.15 10.85
N VAL A 134 7.45 5.37 10.87
CA VAL A 134 8.44 4.33 10.61
C VAL A 134 8.44 3.28 11.72
N GLU A 135 8.21 3.71 12.96
CA GLU A 135 8.17 2.88 14.16
C GLU A 135 6.99 1.91 14.20
N ASP A 136 5.87 2.28 13.59
CA ASP A 136 4.65 1.46 13.50
C ASP A 136 4.75 0.40 12.38
N ARG A 137 5.73 0.53 11.47
CA ARG A 137 6.00 -0.48 10.43
C ARG A 137 6.71 -1.70 10.98
N ALA A 138 6.25 -2.87 10.55
CA ALA A 138 6.94 -4.12 10.82
C ALA A 138 8.34 -4.16 10.17
N TRP A 139 9.22 -4.98 10.72
CA TRP A 139 10.47 -5.34 10.05
C TRP A 139 10.23 -6.39 8.97
N ALA A 140 11.15 -6.47 8.01
CA ALA A 140 11.11 -7.50 6.95
C ALA A 140 10.97 -8.92 7.51
N GLU A 141 11.64 -9.24 8.62
CA GLU A 141 11.49 -10.53 9.29
C GLU A 141 10.06 -10.77 9.79
N GLY A 142 9.43 -9.75 10.38
CA GLY A 142 8.04 -9.83 10.86
C GLY A 142 7.04 -9.98 9.72
N VAL A 143 7.25 -9.28 8.60
CA VAL A 143 6.44 -9.43 7.38
C VAL A 143 6.63 -10.82 6.78
N SER A 144 7.88 -11.30 6.64
CA SER A 144 8.18 -12.64 6.10
C SER A 144 7.49 -13.74 6.90
N LYS A 145 7.61 -13.71 8.24
CA LYS A 145 6.97 -14.69 9.13
C LYS A 145 5.44 -14.71 8.98
N GLN A 146 4.81 -13.55 8.81
CA GLN A 146 3.35 -13.50 8.60
C GLN A 146 2.94 -14.00 7.22
N LEU A 147 3.70 -13.66 6.17
CA LEU A 147 3.45 -14.21 4.83
C LEU A 147 3.62 -15.73 4.81
N GLU A 148 4.67 -16.25 5.45
CA GLU A 148 4.90 -17.68 5.62
C GLU A 148 3.72 -18.36 6.32
N GLU A 149 3.19 -17.76 7.38
CA GLU A 149 2.01 -18.30 8.07
C GLU A 149 0.75 -18.26 7.20
N ILE A 150 0.54 -17.20 6.43
CA ILE A 150 -0.57 -17.12 5.46
C ILE A 150 -0.44 -18.23 4.42
N VAL A 151 0.74 -18.41 3.82
CA VAL A 151 0.98 -19.45 2.81
C VAL A 151 0.79 -20.84 3.41
N ARG A 152 1.39 -21.10 4.58
CA ARG A 152 1.26 -22.37 5.29
C ARG A 152 -0.20 -22.70 5.58
N LYS A 153 -1.01 -21.74 6.04
CA LYS A 153 -2.44 -21.98 6.26
C LYS A 153 -3.17 -22.30 4.97
N ALA A 154 -2.86 -21.59 3.88
CA ALA A 154 -3.47 -21.79 2.56
C ALA A 154 -3.14 -23.15 1.94
N GLU A 155 -1.90 -23.64 2.11
CA GLU A 155 -1.49 -24.97 1.64
C GLU A 155 -2.21 -26.10 2.37
N ASN A 156 -2.57 -25.90 3.65
CA ASN A 156 -3.24 -26.90 4.47
C ASN A 156 -4.77 -26.83 4.42
N HIS A 157 -5.34 -25.69 3.99
CA HIS A 157 -6.79 -25.46 3.99
C HIS A 157 -7.20 -24.69 2.72
N GLU A 158 -7.67 -25.40 1.70
CA GLU A 158 -8.06 -24.78 0.42
C GLU A 158 -9.13 -23.68 0.61
N SER A 159 -10.07 -23.88 1.53
CA SER A 159 -11.11 -22.90 1.87
C SER A 159 -10.57 -21.60 2.48
N TYR A 160 -9.33 -21.59 2.98
CA TYR A 160 -8.67 -20.39 3.50
C TYR A 160 -8.20 -19.48 2.35
N LEU A 161 -7.96 -19.98 1.13
CA LEU A 161 -7.47 -19.12 0.04
C LEU A 161 -8.42 -17.94 -0.25
N PHE A 162 -9.67 -18.27 -0.55
CA PHE A 162 -10.78 -17.32 -0.76
C PHE A 162 -12.10 -18.07 -0.75
N HIS A 163 -13.19 -17.36 -0.48
CA HIS A 163 -14.53 -17.94 -0.61
C HIS A 163 -14.94 -18.06 -2.08
N SER A 164 -15.45 -19.24 -2.46
CA SER A 164 -16.14 -19.41 -3.74
C SER A 164 -17.36 -18.49 -3.76
N CYS A 165 -17.45 -17.61 -4.76
CA CYS A 165 -18.59 -16.72 -4.94
C CYS A 165 -19.04 -16.70 -6.39
N ASN A 166 -20.33 -16.40 -6.61
CA ASN A 166 -20.85 -16.17 -7.94
C ASN A 166 -20.24 -14.87 -8.48
N ARG A 167 -19.69 -14.87 -9.71
CA ARG A 167 -19.11 -13.66 -10.32
C ARG A 167 -20.09 -12.48 -10.36
N LEU A 168 -21.40 -12.75 -10.45
CA LEU A 168 -22.44 -11.71 -10.43
C LEU A 168 -22.61 -11.04 -9.05
N SER A 169 -22.09 -11.67 -7.99
CA SER A 169 -22.14 -11.15 -6.62
C SER A 169 -20.89 -10.38 -6.19
N ILE A 170 -19.87 -10.32 -7.06
CA ILE A 170 -18.62 -9.61 -6.78
C ILE A 170 -18.87 -8.11 -7.00
N PRO A 171 -18.72 -7.26 -5.97
CA PRO A 171 -18.88 -5.82 -6.14
C PRO A 171 -17.80 -5.29 -7.09
N PHE A 172 -18.18 -4.47 -8.06
CA PHE A 172 -17.22 -3.83 -8.94
C PHE A 172 -16.46 -2.74 -8.17
N LEU A 173 -15.12 -2.80 -8.19
CA LEU A 173 -14.29 -1.78 -7.57
C LEU A 173 -14.26 -0.51 -8.44
N ASN A 174 -15.26 0.35 -8.23
CA ASN A 174 -15.44 1.56 -9.01
C ASN A 174 -14.76 2.77 -8.36
N PHE A 175 -13.59 3.16 -8.90
CA PHE A 175 -12.87 4.34 -8.40
C PHE A 175 -13.55 5.68 -8.69
N ASP A 176 -14.61 5.72 -9.51
CA ASP A 176 -15.43 6.93 -9.65
C ASP A 176 -16.33 7.15 -8.42
N GLU A 177 -16.69 6.10 -7.67
CA GLU A 177 -17.42 6.24 -6.39
C GLU A 177 -16.60 6.97 -5.34
N PHE A 178 -15.30 6.67 -5.26
CA PHE A 178 -14.38 7.39 -4.38
C PHE A 178 -14.39 8.89 -4.69
N ARG A 179 -14.42 9.28 -5.97
CA ARG A 179 -14.43 10.69 -6.38
C ARG A 179 -15.71 11.41 -5.96
N LEU A 180 -16.84 10.72 -5.91
CA LEU A 180 -18.11 11.30 -5.44
C LEU A 180 -18.15 11.43 -3.91
N ALA A 181 -17.43 10.57 -3.19
CA ALA A 181 -17.41 10.57 -1.73
C ALA A 181 -16.47 11.61 -1.10
N VAL A 182 -15.55 12.18 -1.88
CA VAL A 182 -14.51 13.13 -1.41
C VAL A 182 -14.76 14.56 -1.92
N ASN A 183 -15.74 14.76 -2.82
CA ASN A 183 -16.26 16.09 -3.19
C ASN A 183 -17.45 16.47 -2.31
#